data_AF-A0A367IKI4-F1
#
_entry.id   AF-A0A367IKI4-F1
#
_cell.length_a   1.000
_cell.length_b   1.000
_cell.length_c   1.000
_cell.angle_alpha   90.00
_cell.angle_beta   90.00
_cell.angle_gamma   90.00
#
_symmetry.space_group_name_H-M   'P 1'
#
loop_
_entity.id
_entity.type
_entity.pdbx_description
1 polymer ?
#
loop_
_entity_poly.entity_id
_entity_poly.type
_entity_poly.pdbx_seq_one_letter_code
_entity_poly.pdbx_strand_id
1 'polypeptide(L)'
;YRAETGQTIHWHSNPTRIKTLSDLKQELEQDSGVPVSEQILMTSFGKLVRQENIVSILEATGQHEYIIFCFDRRYLSVHEEDIEALLDAETPPLEPKLPLFDGPLALKQLYTQLKNSSLIAVCHSFVSVFASFDSYSQSLMKTATAHTQLSKNIVDEHKFQSMALNVALTNLEDHRKLSEASIHDFVLRAEAELERQQALLNSVDHDLHILRHVRIHPSITAALEPNNNQQQQLRLLDFIDIDHINQVRSDTQILCDFLVDQSSLFKKEVKQMQQDEKEFHARVAENSNLHALDATLSDIQIIHQKTHYYRDK
;
A
#
# COMPACT_ATOMS: atom_id res chain seq x y z
N TYR A 1 14.53 3.36 1.90
CA TYR A 1 13.95 3.14 3.25
C TYR A 1 13.14 1.86 3.23
N ARG A 2 13.10 1.12 4.35
CA ARG A 2 12.05 0.11 4.54
C ARG A 2 10.73 0.83 4.83
N ALA A 3 9.66 0.45 4.15
CA ALA A 3 8.39 1.14 4.26
C ALA A 3 7.72 0.93 5.62
N GLU A 4 7.85 -0.28 6.16
CA GLU A 4 7.17 -0.74 7.38
C GLU A 4 7.81 -0.16 8.64
N THR A 5 9.13 -0.01 8.68
CA THR A 5 9.87 0.51 9.84
C THR A 5 10.34 1.94 9.68
N GLY A 6 10.30 2.50 8.45
CA GLY A 6 10.88 3.82 8.16
C GLY A 6 12.41 3.87 8.23
N GLN A 7 13.08 2.73 8.47
CA GLN A 7 14.52 2.68 8.63
C GLN A 7 15.26 2.92 7.32
N THR A 8 16.37 3.66 7.41
CA THR A 8 17.29 3.87 6.29
C THR A 8 18.06 2.59 6.00
N ILE A 9 17.99 2.13 4.76
CA ILE A 9 18.82 1.01 4.28
C ILE A 9 20.18 1.61 3.92
N HIS A 10 21.20 1.28 4.70
CA HIS A 10 22.55 1.79 4.49
C HIS A 10 23.27 0.87 3.51
N TRP A 11 23.59 1.39 2.32
CA TRP A 11 24.33 0.62 1.33
C TRP A 11 25.81 0.55 1.68
N HIS A 12 26.31 -0.67 1.82
CA HIS A 12 27.73 -0.94 2.04
C HIS A 12 28.51 -1.00 0.70
N SER A 13 27.80 -1.10 -0.43
CA SER A 13 28.34 -1.27 -1.77
C SER A 13 28.41 0.05 -2.57
N ASN A 14 29.40 0.15 -3.46
CA ASN A 14 29.57 1.32 -4.34
C ASN A 14 28.42 1.38 -5.37
N PRO A 15 27.65 2.48 -5.47
CA PRO A 15 26.46 2.59 -6.33
C PRO A 15 26.75 2.36 -7.82
N THR A 16 28.01 2.50 -8.24
CA THR A 16 28.48 2.18 -9.60
C THR A 16 28.34 0.72 -10.02
N ARG A 17 27.99 -0.19 -9.08
CA ARG A 17 27.74 -1.61 -9.36
C ARG A 17 26.31 -1.92 -9.80
N ILE A 18 25.35 -1.04 -9.54
CA ILE A 18 23.94 -1.27 -9.84
C ILE A 18 23.69 -0.89 -11.31
N LYS A 19 23.45 -1.89 -12.17
CA LYS A 19 23.13 -1.65 -13.60
C LYS A 19 21.73 -2.12 -13.96
N THR A 20 21.20 -3.06 -13.18
CA THR A 20 19.89 -3.65 -13.38
C THR A 20 19.04 -3.57 -12.12
N LEU A 21 17.73 -3.74 -12.28
CA LEU A 21 16.80 -3.89 -11.18
C LEU A 21 17.14 -5.13 -10.33
N SER A 22 17.65 -6.19 -10.96
CA SER A 22 18.07 -7.40 -10.24
C SER A 22 19.24 -7.10 -9.32
N ASP A 23 20.23 -6.32 -9.77
CA ASP A 23 21.38 -5.92 -8.96
C ASP A 23 20.90 -5.12 -7.75
N LEU A 24 19.99 -4.16 -7.97
CA LEU A 24 19.41 -3.35 -6.89
C LEU A 24 18.69 -4.24 -5.86
N LYS A 25 17.84 -5.17 -6.32
CA LYS A 25 17.08 -6.04 -5.40
C LYS A 25 17.99 -6.97 -4.60
N GLN A 26 19.04 -7.52 -5.21
CA GLN A 26 19.99 -8.40 -4.53
C GLN A 26 20.79 -7.66 -3.46
N GLU A 27 21.26 -6.44 -3.76
CA GLU A 27 21.94 -5.61 -2.75
C GLU A 27 20.97 -5.22 -1.61
N LEU A 28 19.72 -4.86 -1.95
CA LEU A 28 18.70 -4.58 -0.95
C LEU A 28 18.37 -5.80 -0.08
N GLU A 29 18.37 -7.02 -0.61
CA GLU A 29 18.14 -8.24 0.18
C GLU A 29 19.22 -8.42 1.26
N GLN A 30 20.48 -8.14 0.92
CA GLN A 30 21.60 -8.24 1.87
C GLN A 30 21.50 -7.21 3.00
N ASP A 31 21.11 -5.97 2.68
CA ASP A 31 21.07 -4.88 3.65
C ASP A 31 19.73 -4.76 4.39
N SER A 32 18.61 -5.23 3.82
CA SER A 32 17.26 -5.12 4.42
C SER A 32 16.72 -6.43 4.98
N GLY A 33 17.27 -7.57 4.59
CA GLY A 33 16.76 -8.90 4.95
C GLY A 33 15.43 -9.28 4.28
N VAL A 34 14.89 -8.43 3.37
CA VAL A 34 13.67 -8.72 2.62
C VAL A 34 14.02 -9.53 1.37
N PRO A 35 13.46 -10.75 1.18
CA PRO A 35 13.79 -11.58 0.02
C PRO A 35 13.45 -10.91 -1.30
N VAL A 36 14.27 -11.11 -2.34
CA VAL A 36 14.05 -10.48 -3.67
C VAL A 36 12.65 -10.73 -4.25
N SER A 37 12.07 -11.91 -4.00
CA SER A 37 10.71 -12.27 -4.43
C SER A 37 9.61 -11.48 -3.73
N GLU A 38 9.88 -11.03 -2.50
CA GLU A 38 8.93 -10.32 -1.64
C GLU A 38 9.12 -8.80 -1.68
N GLN A 39 10.17 -8.31 -2.34
CA GLN A 39 10.43 -6.87 -2.47
C GLN A 39 9.50 -6.20 -3.49
N ILE A 40 8.70 -5.25 -3.00
CA ILE A 40 7.98 -4.27 -3.82
C ILE A 40 8.71 -2.93 -3.69
N LEU A 41 9.27 -2.44 -4.79
CA LEU A 41 10.05 -1.19 -4.79
C LEU A 41 9.24 -0.07 -5.44
N MET A 42 9.09 1.04 -4.74
CA MET A 42 8.37 2.21 -5.23
C MET A 42 9.16 3.48 -4.98
N THR A 43 9.01 4.45 -5.89
CA THR A 43 9.59 5.78 -5.74
C THR A 43 8.68 6.65 -4.86
N SER A 44 9.21 7.78 -4.39
CA SER A 44 8.46 8.83 -3.66
C SER A 44 7.25 9.38 -4.42
N PHE A 45 7.10 9.07 -5.71
CA PHE A 45 5.96 9.46 -6.53
C PHE A 45 4.88 8.36 -6.69
N GLY A 46 4.95 7.25 -5.95
CA GLY A 46 3.96 6.17 -6.11
C GLY A 46 4.20 5.26 -7.32
N LYS A 47 5.34 5.42 -8.02
CA LYS A 47 5.66 4.60 -9.21
C LYS A 47 6.49 3.40 -8.83
N LEU A 48 6.15 2.24 -9.39
CA LEU A 48 6.94 1.02 -9.27
C LEU A 48 8.31 1.20 -9.94
N VAL A 49 9.35 0.74 -9.25
CA VAL A 49 10.70 0.65 -9.83
C VAL A 49 10.73 -0.54 -10.79
N ARG A 50 11.10 -0.25 -12.04
CA ARG A 50 11.12 -1.18 -13.17
C ARG A 50 12.46 -1.10 -13.89
N GLN A 51 12.79 -2.13 -14.66
CA GLN A 51 14.03 -2.15 -15.43
C GLN A 51 14.15 -0.96 -16.39
N GLU A 52 13.01 -0.43 -16.87
CA GLU A 52 12.93 0.72 -17.78
C GLU A 52 13.25 2.07 -17.13
N ASN A 53 13.03 2.23 -15.82
CA ASN A 53 13.22 3.51 -15.12
C ASN A 53 14.42 3.52 -14.16
N ILE A 54 15.11 2.38 -13.99
CA ILE A 54 16.23 2.25 -13.05
C ILE A 54 17.38 3.23 -13.32
N VAL A 55 17.73 3.43 -14.59
CA VAL A 55 18.82 4.34 -14.98
C VAL A 55 18.48 5.78 -14.58
N SER A 56 17.26 6.23 -14.88
CA SER A 56 16.79 7.57 -14.52
C SER A 56 16.71 7.77 -13.01
N ILE A 57 16.38 6.73 -12.25
CA ILE A 57 16.35 6.76 -10.78
C ILE A 57 17.77 6.89 -10.22
N LEU A 58 18.74 6.17 -10.77
CA LEU A 58 20.13 6.18 -10.30
C LEU A 58 20.87 7.47 -10.69
N GLU A 59 20.53 8.07 -11.83
CA GLU A 59 21.15 9.31 -12.33
C GLU A 59 20.55 10.58 -11.72
N ALA A 60 19.45 10.47 -10.96
CA ALA A 60 18.80 11.63 -10.37
C ALA A 60 19.66 12.27 -9.28
N THR A 61 19.97 13.56 -9.43
CA THR A 61 20.84 14.32 -8.52
C THR A 61 20.09 15.13 -7.47
N GLY A 62 18.75 15.11 -7.47
CA GLY A 62 17.91 15.76 -6.46
C GLY A 62 17.75 14.91 -5.20
N GLN A 63 18.01 15.50 -4.01
CA GLN A 63 17.94 14.81 -2.71
C GLN A 63 16.55 14.20 -2.39
N HIS A 64 15.49 14.64 -3.09
CA HIS A 64 14.12 14.17 -2.89
C HIS A 64 13.48 13.61 -4.16
N GLU A 65 14.16 13.67 -5.31
CA GLU A 65 13.51 13.39 -6.58
C GLU A 65 13.27 11.88 -6.81
N TYR A 66 13.96 10.97 -6.11
CA TYR A 66 13.64 9.53 -6.20
C TYR A 66 14.00 8.79 -4.91
N ILE A 67 13.30 9.09 -3.82
CA ILE A 67 13.41 8.24 -2.62
C ILE A 67 12.80 6.87 -2.95
N ILE A 68 13.54 5.79 -2.72
CA ILE A 68 13.04 4.43 -2.91
C ILE A 68 12.55 3.88 -1.58
N PHE A 69 11.30 3.45 -1.57
CA PHE A 69 10.70 2.65 -0.51
C PHE A 69 10.70 1.19 -0.93
N CYS A 70 11.23 0.34 -0.04
CA CYS A 70 11.17 -1.10 -0.15
C CYS A 70 10.06 -1.59 0.78
N PHE A 71 9.00 -2.10 0.20
CA PHE A 71 7.90 -2.75 0.90
C PHE A 71 8.13 -4.26 0.89
N ASP A 72 7.76 -4.90 2.00
CA ASP A 72 7.84 -6.34 2.16
C ASP A 72 6.46 -6.96 1.97
N ARG A 73 6.31 -7.70 0.87
CA ARG A 73 5.06 -8.36 0.48
C ARG A 73 4.54 -9.34 1.54
N ARG A 74 5.41 -9.84 2.43
CA ARG A 74 5.00 -10.75 3.50
C ARG A 74 3.95 -10.11 4.41
N TYR A 75 4.04 -8.81 4.68
CA TYR A 75 3.06 -8.08 5.49
C TYR A 75 1.65 -8.06 4.88
N LEU A 76 1.51 -8.30 3.57
CA LEU A 76 0.21 -8.39 2.90
C LEU A 76 -0.47 -9.75 3.06
N SER A 77 0.29 -10.78 3.47
CA SER A 77 -0.17 -12.18 3.48
C SER A 77 -0.30 -12.77 4.88
N VAL A 78 -0.05 -11.96 5.90
CA VAL A 78 0.10 -12.36 7.31
C VAL A 78 -1.05 -11.77 8.14
N HIS A 79 -1.46 -12.48 9.19
CA HIS A 79 -2.53 -12.02 10.09
C HIS A 79 -2.07 -10.81 10.93
N GLU A 80 -3.01 -9.99 11.40
CA GLU A 80 -2.73 -8.76 12.15
C GLU A 80 -1.87 -9.01 13.40
N GLU A 81 -2.15 -10.08 14.15
CA GLU A 81 -1.39 -10.48 15.36
C GLU A 81 0.08 -10.80 15.05
N ASP A 82 0.35 -11.40 13.89
CA ASP A 82 1.69 -11.73 13.45
C ASP A 82 2.45 -10.49 12.94
N ILE A 83 1.73 -9.49 12.41
CA ILE A 83 2.31 -8.20 12.01
C ILE A 83 2.81 -7.44 13.24
N GLU A 84 2.03 -7.39 14.32
CA GLU A 84 2.46 -6.77 15.58
C GLU A 84 3.72 -7.44 16.13
N ALA A 85 3.77 -8.77 16.15
CA ALA A 85 4.95 -9.51 16.61
C ALA A 85 6.21 -9.24 15.77
N LEU A 86 6.05 -9.08 14.45
CA LEU A 86 7.15 -8.70 13.55
C LEU A 86 7.65 -7.28 13.82
N LEU A 87 6.74 -6.31 14.03
CA LEU A 87 7.10 -4.93 14.34
C LEU A 87 7.76 -4.80 15.72
N ASP A 88 7.29 -5.56 16.71
CA ASP A 88 7.88 -5.62 18.05
C ASP A 88 9.33 -6.13 18.01
N ALA A 89 9.60 -7.16 17.20
CA ALA A 89 10.94 -7.70 17.02
C ALA A 89 11.90 -6.71 16.34
N GLU A 90 11.38 -5.80 15.53
CA GLU A 90 12.14 -4.77 14.81
C GLU A 90 12.32 -3.47 15.64
N THR A 91 11.63 -3.36 16.79
CA THR A 91 11.70 -2.20 17.67
C THR A 91 13.01 -2.20 18.47
N PRO A 92 13.78 -1.09 18.49
CA PRO A 92 15.03 -1.03 19.23
C PRO A 92 14.82 -1.21 20.74
N PRO A 93 15.69 -1.99 21.43
CA PRO A 93 15.57 -2.18 22.87
C PRO A 93 15.89 -0.88 23.62
N LEU A 94 15.10 -0.58 24.65
CA LEU A 94 15.37 0.51 25.60
C LEU A 94 16.58 0.18 26.48
N GLU A 95 17.33 1.20 26.91
CA GLU A 95 18.39 0.99 27.89
C GLU A 95 17.80 0.46 29.22
N PRO A 96 18.54 -0.40 29.94
CA PRO A 96 18.06 -0.95 31.20
C PRO A 96 17.85 0.16 32.24
N LYS A 97 16.83 -0.01 33.09
CA LYS A 97 16.57 0.93 34.18
C LYS A 97 17.78 1.04 35.10
N LEU A 98 18.30 2.25 35.25
CA LEU A 98 19.37 2.53 36.21
C LEU A 98 18.84 2.36 37.64
N PRO A 99 19.59 1.67 38.52
CA PRO A 99 19.22 1.58 39.93
C PRO A 99 19.29 2.98 40.56
N LEU A 100 18.25 3.36 41.30
CA LEU A 100 18.20 4.66 41.99
C LEU A 100 19.36 4.80 42.97
N PHE A 101 19.98 5.98 42.98
CA PHE A 101 20.98 6.31 44.00
C PHE A 101 20.32 6.46 45.38
N ASP A 102 20.61 5.56 46.31
CA ASP A 102 20.10 5.59 47.67
C ASP A 102 20.95 6.56 48.54
N GLY A 103 20.60 7.84 48.46
CA GLY A 103 21.22 8.90 49.27
C GLY A 103 21.15 8.63 50.78
N PRO A 104 19.99 8.24 51.35
CA PRO A 104 19.88 7.88 52.76
C PRO A 104 20.85 6.76 53.20
N LEU A 105 20.99 5.70 52.40
CA LEU A 105 21.92 4.61 52.68
C LEU A 105 23.37 5.08 52.60
N ALA A 106 23.73 5.85 51.56
CA ALA A 106 25.07 6.40 51.37
C ALA A 106 25.47 7.31 52.54
N LEU A 107 24.54 8.16 53.01
CA LEU A 107 24.75 9.01 54.18
C LEU A 107 24.86 8.20 55.47
N LYS A 108 24.04 7.16 55.65
CA LYS A 108 24.11 6.28 56.82
C LYS A 108 25.45 5.55 56.88
N GLN A 109 25.96 5.05 55.75
CA GLN A 109 27.29 4.44 55.66
C GLN A 109 28.39 5.44 56.02
N LEU A 110 28.30 6.67 55.52
CA LEU A 110 29.21 7.77 55.86
C LEU A 110 29.20 8.11 57.36
N TYR A 111 28.01 8.26 57.98
CA TYR A 111 27.88 8.48 59.43
C TYR A 111 28.42 7.33 60.28
N THR A 112 28.33 6.10 59.79
CA THR A 112 28.88 4.93 60.49
C THR A 112 30.41 4.94 60.45
N GLN A 113 30.99 5.30 59.31
CA GLN A 113 32.44 5.45 59.13
C GLN A 113 32.99 6.66 59.91
N LEU A 114 32.21 7.73 60.10
CA LEU A 114 32.59 8.91 60.87
C LEU A 114 32.87 8.64 62.36
N LYS A 115 32.25 7.60 62.96
CA LYS A 115 32.29 7.42 64.43
C LYS A 115 33.65 6.96 64.99
N ASN A 116 34.52 6.33 64.19
CA ASN A 116 35.79 5.74 64.69
C ASN A 116 36.98 5.91 63.71
N SER A 117 36.95 6.89 62.82
CA SER A 117 37.92 7.03 61.72
C SER A 117 38.86 8.22 61.87
N SER A 118 40.07 8.12 61.32
CA SER A 118 40.99 9.25 61.19
C SER A 118 40.42 10.31 60.23
N LEU A 119 40.87 11.56 60.35
CA LEU A 119 40.47 12.66 59.47
C LEU A 119 40.65 12.30 57.98
N ILE A 120 41.75 11.64 57.64
CA ILE A 120 42.05 11.20 56.27
C ILE A 120 41.01 10.19 55.78
N ALA A 121 40.63 9.21 56.61
CA ALA A 121 39.62 8.23 56.27
C ALA A 121 38.23 8.87 56.08
N VAL A 122 37.88 9.86 56.91
CA VAL A 122 36.65 10.64 56.74
C VAL A 122 36.63 11.39 55.41
N CYS A 123 37.72 12.08 55.05
CA CYS A 123 37.83 12.76 53.75
C CYS A 123 37.68 11.78 52.59
N HIS A 124 38.29 10.59 52.65
CA HIS A 124 38.12 9.55 51.64
C HIS A 124 36.68 9.07 51.52
N SER A 125 35.95 8.90 52.63
CA SER A 125 34.53 8.53 52.60
C SER A 125 33.66 9.57 51.92
N PHE A 126 33.88 10.87 52.19
CA PHE A 126 33.16 11.94 51.50
C PHE A 126 33.45 11.95 50.00
N VAL A 127 34.73 11.82 49.61
CA VAL A 127 35.13 11.73 48.20
C VAL A 127 34.51 10.50 47.53
N SER A 128 34.45 9.36 48.22
CA SER A 128 33.84 8.13 47.69
C SER A 128 32.34 8.26 47.47
N VAL A 129 31.61 8.89 48.40
CA VAL A 129 30.16 9.14 48.24
C VAL A 129 29.93 10.12 47.09
N PHE A 130 30.72 11.20 47.01
CA PHE A 130 30.66 12.15 45.91
C PHE A 130 30.94 11.48 44.56
N ALA A 131 32.00 10.67 44.46
CA ALA A 131 32.34 9.93 43.25
C ALA A 131 31.24 8.93 42.84
N SER A 132 30.58 8.30 43.81
CA SER A 132 29.46 7.38 43.54
C SER A 132 28.24 8.12 43.00
N PHE A 133 27.92 9.29 43.57
CA PHE A 133 26.84 10.16 43.09
C PHE A 133 27.14 10.76 41.71
N ASP A 134 28.38 11.18 41.47
CA ASP A 134 28.85 11.68 40.18
C ASP A 134 28.75 10.58 39.11
N SER A 135 29.25 9.37 39.40
CA SER A 135 29.13 8.21 38.51
C SER A 135 27.67 7.87 38.18
N TYR A 136 26.76 7.93 39.16
CA TYR A 136 25.33 7.75 38.95
C TYR A 136 24.76 8.85 38.03
N SER A 137 25.09 10.12 38.31
CA SER A 137 24.63 11.27 37.53
C SER A 137 25.12 11.20 36.08
N GLN A 138 26.37 10.80 35.84
CA GLN A 138 26.91 10.58 34.50
C GLN A 138 26.20 9.44 33.76
N SER A 139 25.88 8.35 34.46
CA SER A 139 25.13 7.23 33.87
C SER A 139 23.71 7.65 33.50
N LEU A 140 23.02 8.37 34.40
CA LEU A 140 21.69 8.92 34.13
C LEU A 140 21.68 9.86 32.93
N MET A 141 22.70 10.71 32.80
CA MET A 141 22.83 11.61 31.65
C MET A 141 23.06 10.86 30.34
N LYS A 142 23.91 9.82 30.36
CA LYS A 142 24.15 8.96 29.19
C LYS A 142 22.85 8.30 28.74
N THR A 143 22.10 7.71 29.66
CA THR A 143 20.80 7.09 29.36
C THR A 143 19.77 8.10 28.85
N ALA A 144 19.68 9.28 29.47
CA ALA A 144 18.79 10.34 29.00
C ALA A 144 19.14 10.81 27.57
N THR A 145 20.43 10.89 27.25
CA THR A 145 20.93 11.24 25.91
C THR A 145 20.60 10.14 24.90
N ALA A 146 20.83 8.88 25.26
CA ALA A 146 20.50 7.73 24.41
C ALA A 146 18.99 7.66 24.12
N HIS A 147 18.14 7.85 25.13
CA HIS A 147 16.68 7.87 24.95
C HIS A 147 16.23 9.07 24.11
N THR A 148 16.82 10.26 24.30
CA THR A 148 16.51 11.44 23.48
C THR A 148 16.85 11.18 22.00
N GLN A 149 18.00 10.55 21.74
CA GLN A 149 18.40 10.18 20.39
C GLN A 149 17.49 9.09 19.80
N LEU A 150 17.11 8.09 20.59
CA LEU A 150 16.17 7.05 20.17
C LEU A 150 14.80 7.65 19.82
N SER A 151 14.25 8.53 20.67
CA SER A 151 12.99 9.23 20.39
C SER A 151 13.07 10.04 19.10
N LYS A 152 14.20 10.70 18.84
CA LYS A 152 14.42 11.41 17.57
C LYS A 152 14.38 10.46 16.38
N ASN A 153 15.11 9.34 16.46
CA ASN A 153 15.16 8.36 15.39
C ASN A 153 13.77 7.77 15.09
N ILE A 154 13.02 7.40 16.13
CA ILE A 154 11.65 6.86 15.99
C ILE A 154 10.70 7.89 15.35
N VAL A 155 10.82 9.18 15.73
CA VAL A 155 10.02 10.25 15.10
C VAL A 155 10.36 10.39 13.61
N ASP A 156 11.64 10.35 13.26
CA ASP A 156 12.08 10.43 11.87
C ASP A 156 11.63 9.18 11.08
N GLU A 157 11.72 7.98 11.66
CA GLU A 157 11.19 6.73 11.11
C GLU A 157 9.68 6.82 10.82
N HIS A 158 8.88 7.32 11.78
CA HIS A 158 7.44 7.53 11.58
C HIS A 158 7.13 8.51 10.44
N LYS A 159 7.96 9.55 10.22
CA LYS A 159 7.80 10.45 9.07
C LYS A 159 8.02 9.71 7.75
N PHE A 160 9.01 8.83 7.69
CA PHE A 160 9.26 8.01 6.49
C PHE A 160 8.20 6.94 6.28
N GLN A 161 7.68 6.30 7.33
CA GLN A 161 6.53 5.40 7.25
C GLN A 161 5.29 6.14 6.70
N SER A 162 5.01 7.35 7.20
CA SER A 162 3.92 8.17 6.68
C SER A 162 4.12 8.55 5.21
N MET A 163 5.35 8.89 4.82
CA MET A 163 5.68 9.11 3.40
C MET A 163 5.47 7.85 2.56
N ALA A 164 5.91 6.68 3.04
CA ALA A 164 5.71 5.40 2.37
C ALA A 164 4.22 5.05 2.22
N LEU A 165 3.42 5.32 3.26
CA LEU A 165 1.97 5.11 3.22
C LEU A 165 1.30 6.02 2.18
N ASN A 166 1.71 7.29 2.10
CA ASN A 166 1.23 8.21 1.06
C ASN A 166 1.62 7.74 -0.35
N VAL A 167 2.84 7.21 -0.52
CA VAL A 167 3.31 6.61 -1.77
C VAL A 167 2.44 5.41 -2.18
N ALA A 168 2.10 4.53 -1.23
CA ALA A 168 1.21 3.40 -1.46
C ALA A 168 -0.22 3.86 -1.81
N LEU A 169 -0.73 4.89 -1.13
CA LEU A 169 -2.04 5.50 -1.42
C LEU A 169 -2.09 6.10 -2.84
N THR A 170 -1.07 6.84 -3.26
CA THR A 170 -0.98 7.37 -4.63
C THR A 170 -0.99 6.24 -5.66
N ASN A 171 -0.27 5.14 -5.38
CA ASN A 171 -0.28 3.99 -6.28
C ASN A 171 -1.65 3.29 -6.34
N LEU A 172 -2.33 3.16 -5.20
CA LEU A 172 -3.69 2.63 -5.13
C LEU A 172 -4.65 3.51 -5.96
N GLU A 173 -4.57 4.83 -5.82
CA GLU A 173 -5.38 5.79 -6.56
C GLU A 173 -5.16 5.67 -8.08
N ASP A 174 -3.89 5.55 -8.51
CA ASP A 174 -3.56 5.35 -9.93
C ASP A 174 -4.13 4.05 -10.49
N HIS A 175 -3.97 2.94 -9.76
CA HIS A 175 -4.53 1.64 -10.16
C HIS A 175 -6.06 1.66 -10.21
N ARG A 176 -6.70 2.33 -9.24
CA ARG A 176 -8.15 2.51 -9.21
C ARG A 176 -8.64 3.30 -10.42
N LYS A 177 -8.02 4.45 -10.73
CA LYS A 177 -8.39 5.27 -11.91
C LYS A 177 -8.27 4.50 -13.22
N LEU A 178 -7.19 3.72 -13.38
CA LEU A 178 -6.99 2.88 -14.56
C LEU A 178 -8.06 1.78 -14.67
N SER A 179 -8.43 1.18 -13.54
CA SER A 179 -9.46 0.14 -13.49
C SER A 179 -10.84 0.72 -13.79
N GLU A 180 -11.16 1.88 -13.22
CA GLU A 180 -12.40 2.62 -13.50
C GLU A 180 -12.52 2.98 -14.99
N ALA A 181 -11.46 3.52 -15.60
CA ALA A 181 -11.46 3.85 -17.02
C ALA A 181 -11.68 2.60 -17.90
N SER A 182 -11.01 1.49 -17.58
CA SER A 182 -11.15 0.22 -18.31
C SER A 182 -12.57 -0.35 -18.21
N ILE A 183 -13.18 -0.28 -17.02
CA ILE A 183 -14.55 -0.71 -16.78
C ILE A 183 -15.54 0.21 -17.51
N HIS A 184 -15.32 1.51 -17.47
CA HIS A 184 -16.15 2.49 -18.17
C HIS A 184 -16.18 2.23 -19.68
N ASP A 185 -15.02 2.02 -20.29
CA ASP A 185 -14.89 1.68 -21.72
C ASP A 185 -15.61 0.37 -22.07
N PHE A 186 -15.50 -0.65 -21.21
CA PHE A 186 -16.23 -1.91 -21.38
C PHE A 186 -17.75 -1.68 -21.34
N VAL A 187 -18.24 -0.97 -20.32
CA VAL A 187 -19.67 -0.68 -20.15
C VAL A 187 -20.24 0.09 -21.33
N LEU A 188 -19.54 1.12 -21.82
CA LEU A 188 -19.99 1.88 -22.99
C LEU A 188 -20.13 0.99 -24.24
N ARG A 189 -19.17 0.08 -24.46
CA ARG A 189 -19.24 -0.87 -25.58
C ARG A 189 -20.36 -1.89 -25.40
N ALA A 190 -20.55 -2.39 -24.18
CA ALA A 190 -21.61 -3.32 -23.85
C ALA A 190 -23.00 -2.70 -24.06
N GLU A 191 -23.19 -1.44 -23.66
CA GLU A 191 -24.45 -0.71 -23.86
C GLU A 191 -24.76 -0.46 -25.33
N ALA A 192 -23.76 -0.06 -26.12
CA ALA A 192 -23.92 0.14 -27.56
C ALA A 192 -24.27 -1.17 -28.30
N GLU A 193 -23.60 -2.26 -27.94
CA GLU A 193 -23.90 -3.58 -28.49
C GLU A 193 -25.28 -4.08 -28.07
N LEU A 194 -25.67 -3.84 -26.81
CA LEU A 194 -27.00 -4.16 -26.32
C LEU A 194 -28.08 -3.41 -27.08
N GLU A 195 -27.93 -2.10 -27.29
CA GLU A 195 -28.89 -1.30 -28.07
C GLU A 195 -29.05 -1.87 -29.49
N ARG A 196 -27.94 -2.23 -30.13
CA ARG A 196 -27.93 -2.82 -31.48
C ARG A 196 -28.66 -4.17 -31.52
N GLN A 197 -28.39 -5.05 -30.57
CA GLN A 197 -28.98 -6.38 -30.53
C GLN A 197 -30.46 -6.33 -30.13
N GLN A 198 -30.83 -5.45 -29.20
CA GLN A 198 -32.22 -5.21 -28.82
C GLN A 198 -33.04 -4.71 -30.01
N ALA A 199 -32.48 -3.79 -30.81
CA ALA A 199 -33.12 -3.29 -32.03
C ALA A 199 -33.35 -4.43 -33.05
N LEU A 200 -32.36 -5.31 -33.24
CA LEU A 200 -32.50 -6.48 -34.09
C LEU A 200 -33.60 -7.42 -33.58
N LEU A 201 -33.56 -7.81 -32.30
CA LEU A 201 -34.56 -8.67 -31.67
C LEU A 201 -35.99 -8.13 -31.84
N ASN A 202 -36.18 -6.82 -31.66
CA ASN A 202 -37.48 -6.16 -31.82
C ASN A 202 -37.95 -6.12 -33.28
N SER A 203 -37.03 -6.15 -34.25
CA SER A 203 -37.35 -6.12 -35.68
C SER A 203 -37.67 -7.49 -36.28
N VAL A 204 -37.14 -8.59 -35.71
CA VAL A 204 -37.29 -9.94 -36.26
C VAL A 204 -38.76 -10.32 -36.48
N ASP A 205 -39.64 -10.04 -35.51
CA ASP A 205 -41.06 -10.40 -35.63
C ASP A 205 -41.74 -9.62 -36.77
N HIS A 206 -41.35 -8.36 -36.97
CA HIS A 206 -41.84 -7.54 -38.07
C HIS A 206 -41.36 -8.06 -39.42
N ASP A 207 -40.08 -8.43 -39.53
CA ASP A 207 -39.50 -8.96 -40.75
C ASP A 207 -40.10 -10.32 -41.11
N LEU A 208 -40.25 -11.23 -40.14
CA LEU A 208 -40.95 -12.52 -40.34
C LEU A 208 -42.40 -12.31 -40.76
N HIS A 209 -43.08 -11.30 -40.20
CA HIS A 209 -44.42 -10.94 -40.62
C HIS A 209 -44.47 -10.45 -42.07
N ILE A 210 -43.52 -9.61 -42.51
CA ILE A 210 -43.43 -9.18 -43.92
C ILE A 210 -43.20 -10.39 -44.82
N LEU A 211 -42.24 -11.25 -44.51
CA LEU A 211 -41.88 -12.42 -45.31
C LEU A 211 -43.04 -13.41 -45.43
N ARG A 212 -43.91 -13.48 -44.43
CA ARG A 212 -45.18 -14.24 -44.47
C ARG A 212 -46.16 -13.74 -45.53
N HIS A 213 -46.08 -12.48 -45.95
CA HIS A 213 -47.03 -11.88 -46.90
C HIS A 213 -46.45 -11.71 -48.30
N VAL A 214 -45.14 -11.82 -48.48
CA VAL A 214 -44.49 -11.76 -49.79
C VAL A 214 -44.64 -13.10 -50.52
N ARG A 215 -45.40 -13.07 -51.62
CA ARG A 215 -45.60 -14.22 -52.51
C ARG A 215 -44.47 -14.33 -53.52
N ILE A 216 -44.04 -15.55 -53.80
CA ILE A 216 -43.06 -15.81 -54.85
C ILE A 216 -43.76 -15.80 -56.21
N HIS A 217 -43.12 -15.20 -57.21
CA HIS A 217 -43.67 -15.14 -58.55
C HIS A 217 -43.83 -16.55 -59.14
N PRO A 218 -44.98 -16.89 -59.75
CA PRO A 218 -45.28 -18.25 -60.22
C PRO A 218 -44.23 -18.87 -61.16
N SER A 219 -43.56 -18.04 -61.98
CA SER A 219 -42.49 -18.49 -62.88
C SER A 219 -41.27 -19.05 -62.14
N ILE A 220 -40.99 -18.55 -60.93
CA ILE A 220 -39.89 -19.02 -60.08
C ILE A 220 -40.33 -20.30 -59.36
N THR A 221 -41.56 -20.33 -58.86
CA THR A 221 -42.18 -21.52 -58.24
C THR A 221 -42.15 -22.72 -59.19
N ALA A 222 -42.52 -22.52 -60.46
CA ALA A 222 -42.51 -23.57 -61.48
C ALA A 222 -41.10 -24.09 -61.84
N ALA A 223 -40.06 -23.28 -61.63
CA ALA A 223 -38.67 -23.67 -61.84
C ALA A 223 -38.09 -24.44 -60.64
N LEU A 224 -38.55 -24.15 -59.42
CA LEU A 224 -38.09 -24.78 -58.18
C LEU A 224 -38.76 -26.14 -57.94
N GLU A 225 -40.04 -26.29 -58.28
CA GLU A 225 -40.80 -27.54 -58.11
C GLU A 225 -41.58 -27.94 -59.37
N PRO A 226 -40.92 -28.49 -60.41
CA PRO A 226 -41.54 -28.75 -61.72
C PRO A 226 -42.63 -29.84 -61.71
N ASN A 227 -42.79 -30.62 -60.63
CA ASN A 227 -43.71 -31.76 -60.54
C ASN A 227 -44.89 -31.58 -59.56
N ASN A 228 -45.00 -30.45 -58.87
CA ASN A 228 -46.09 -30.23 -57.92
C ASN A 228 -47.35 -29.68 -58.62
N ASN A 229 -48.32 -30.57 -58.88
CA ASN A 229 -49.63 -30.25 -59.48
C ASN A 229 -50.56 -29.46 -58.55
N GLN A 230 -50.10 -29.01 -57.38
CA GLN A 230 -50.83 -28.11 -56.50
C GLN A 230 -50.25 -26.70 -56.66
N GLN A 231 -51.08 -25.76 -57.14
CA GLN A 231 -50.80 -24.33 -57.14
C GLN A 231 -50.76 -23.76 -55.72
N GLN A 232 -49.91 -24.29 -54.84
CA GLN A 232 -49.65 -23.67 -53.56
C GLN A 232 -48.83 -22.41 -53.81
N GLN A 233 -49.38 -21.26 -53.43
CA GLN A 233 -48.67 -19.99 -53.47
C GLN A 233 -47.57 -20.02 -52.40
N LEU A 234 -46.37 -20.46 -52.80
CA LEU A 234 -45.19 -20.40 -51.95
C LEU A 234 -44.87 -18.95 -51.58
N ARG A 235 -44.50 -18.74 -50.33
CA ARG A 235 -44.13 -17.45 -49.74
C ARG A 235 -42.65 -17.47 -49.42
N LEU A 236 -42.02 -16.30 -49.29
CA LEU A 236 -40.60 -16.23 -48.92
C LEU A 236 -40.32 -16.87 -47.56
N LEU A 237 -41.27 -16.79 -46.62
CA LEU A 237 -41.14 -17.42 -45.31
C LEU A 237 -40.95 -18.95 -45.39
N ASP A 238 -41.50 -19.61 -46.41
CA ASP A 238 -41.45 -21.07 -46.52
C ASP A 238 -40.03 -21.59 -46.83
N PHE A 239 -39.10 -20.69 -47.19
CA PHE A 239 -37.69 -20.99 -47.47
C PHE A 239 -36.77 -20.65 -46.29
N ILE A 240 -37.32 -20.22 -45.17
CA ILE A 240 -36.58 -19.76 -44.00
C ILE A 240 -36.69 -20.80 -42.90
N ASP A 241 -35.55 -21.13 -42.28
CA ASP A 241 -35.50 -21.97 -41.09
C ASP A 241 -35.95 -21.17 -39.87
N ILE A 242 -37.26 -21.22 -39.60
CA ILE A 242 -37.89 -20.51 -38.48
C ILE A 242 -37.37 -21.04 -37.13
N ASP A 243 -37.07 -22.34 -37.04
CA ASP A 243 -36.58 -22.95 -35.81
C ASP A 243 -35.18 -22.44 -35.48
N HIS A 244 -34.31 -22.33 -36.50
CA HIS A 244 -32.99 -21.71 -36.33
C HIS A 244 -33.09 -20.23 -35.92
N ILE A 245 -33.98 -19.44 -36.53
CA ILE A 245 -34.18 -18.03 -36.15
C ILE A 245 -34.67 -17.92 -34.70
N ASN A 246 -35.62 -18.75 -34.29
CA ASN A 246 -36.10 -18.76 -32.90
C ASN A 246 -35.00 -19.14 -31.91
N GLN A 247 -34.13 -20.08 -32.27
CA GLN A 247 -32.97 -20.45 -31.45
C GLN A 247 -31.99 -19.28 -31.32
N VAL A 248 -31.58 -18.66 -32.43
CA VAL A 248 -30.67 -17.50 -32.42
C VAL A 248 -31.27 -16.33 -31.65
N ARG A 249 -32.59 -16.11 -31.75
CA ARG A 249 -33.32 -15.10 -30.97
C ARG A 249 -33.22 -15.38 -29.48
N SER A 250 -33.46 -16.63 -29.06
CA SER A 250 -33.34 -17.05 -27.66
C SER A 250 -31.92 -16.86 -27.14
N ASP A 251 -30.91 -17.30 -27.89
CA ASP A 251 -29.51 -17.19 -27.49
C ASP A 251 -29.06 -15.72 -27.39
N THR A 252 -29.51 -14.88 -28.32
CA THR A 252 -29.23 -13.44 -28.31
C THR A 252 -29.91 -12.75 -27.13
N GLN A 253 -31.16 -13.13 -26.79
CA GLN A 253 -31.83 -12.58 -25.60
C GLN A 253 -31.07 -12.92 -24.32
N ILE A 254 -30.62 -14.18 -24.16
CA ILE A 254 -29.82 -14.60 -23.01
C ILE A 254 -28.52 -13.78 -22.92
N LEU A 255 -27.86 -13.53 -24.06
CA LEU A 255 -26.65 -12.71 -24.11
C LEU A 255 -26.92 -11.25 -23.74
N CYS A 256 -28.02 -10.66 -24.22
CA CYS A 256 -28.44 -9.31 -23.85
C CYS A 256 -28.67 -9.21 -22.35
N ASP A 257 -29.44 -10.14 -21.77
CA ASP A 257 -29.72 -10.16 -20.32
C ASP A 257 -28.42 -10.28 -19.51
N PHE A 258 -27.50 -11.15 -19.94
CA PHE A 258 -26.17 -11.27 -19.34
C PHE A 258 -25.38 -9.95 -19.40
N LEU A 259 -25.39 -9.25 -20.54
CA LEU A 259 -24.69 -7.96 -20.69
C LEU A 259 -25.29 -6.87 -19.79
N VAL A 260 -26.62 -6.84 -19.60
CA VAL A 260 -27.27 -5.94 -18.63
C VAL A 260 -26.76 -6.21 -17.23
N ASP A 261 -26.79 -7.47 -16.80
CA ASP A 261 -26.42 -7.88 -15.45
C ASP A 261 -24.95 -7.57 -15.17
N GLN A 262 -24.05 -7.91 -16.09
CA GLN A 262 -22.61 -7.61 -15.96
C GLN A 262 -22.33 -6.10 -15.95
N SER A 263 -22.97 -5.33 -16.83
CA SER A 263 -22.79 -3.87 -16.88
C SER A 263 -23.27 -3.21 -15.58
N SER A 264 -24.38 -3.68 -15.01
CA SER A 264 -24.90 -3.23 -13.73
C SER A 264 -23.94 -3.58 -12.58
N LEU A 265 -23.45 -4.82 -12.55
CA LEU A 265 -22.47 -5.29 -11.55
C LEU A 265 -21.20 -4.43 -11.60
N PHE A 266 -20.59 -4.26 -12.77
CA PHE A 266 -19.38 -3.46 -12.91
C PHE A 266 -19.55 -2.01 -12.47
N LYS A 267 -20.68 -1.37 -12.81
CA LYS A 267 -21.00 -0.02 -12.31
C LYS A 267 -21.10 0.04 -10.79
N LYS A 268 -21.63 -1.02 -10.15
CA LYS A 268 -21.71 -1.12 -8.69
C LYS A 268 -20.32 -1.29 -8.07
N GLU A 269 -19.50 -2.19 -8.62
CA GLU A 269 -18.13 -2.43 -8.15
C GLU A 269 -17.26 -1.16 -8.25
N VAL A 270 -17.35 -0.39 -9.34
CA VAL A 270 -16.64 0.89 -9.47
C VAL A 270 -17.02 1.87 -8.35
N LYS A 271 -18.32 1.99 -8.04
CA LYS A 271 -18.78 2.86 -6.96
C LYS A 271 -18.30 2.38 -5.59
N GLN A 272 -18.31 1.07 -5.36
CA GLN A 272 -17.82 0.47 -4.13
C GLN A 272 -16.33 0.75 -3.95
N MET A 273 -15.53 0.50 -5.00
CA MET A 273 -14.09 0.75 -5.01
C MET A 273 -13.74 2.23 -4.72
N GLN A 274 -14.52 3.18 -5.26
CA GLN A 274 -14.37 4.62 -4.96
C GLN A 274 -14.72 4.96 -3.50
N GLN A 275 -15.71 4.29 -2.93
CA GLN A 275 -16.10 4.51 -1.54
C GLN A 275 -15.06 3.94 -0.58
N ASP A 276 -14.57 2.73 -0.86
CA ASP A 276 -13.55 2.05 -0.04
C ASP A 276 -12.24 2.84 -0.03
N GLU A 277 -11.80 3.38 -1.18
CA GLU A 277 -10.63 4.26 -1.26
C GLU A 277 -10.80 5.52 -0.39
N LYS A 278 -11.96 6.20 -0.47
CA LYS A 278 -12.23 7.40 0.34
C LYS A 278 -12.24 7.10 1.83
N GLU A 279 -12.87 6.00 2.21
CA GLU A 279 -12.90 5.56 3.61
C GLU A 279 -11.50 5.23 4.12
N PHE A 280 -10.69 4.54 3.32
CA PHE A 280 -9.32 4.23 3.66
C PHE A 280 -8.46 5.50 3.82
N HIS A 281 -8.58 6.47 2.92
CA HIS A 281 -7.91 7.77 3.05
C HIS A 281 -8.30 8.51 4.34
N ALA A 282 -9.58 8.50 4.71
CA ALA A 282 -10.05 9.13 5.94
C ALA A 282 -9.43 8.46 7.18
N ARG A 283 -9.43 7.12 7.23
CA ARG A 283 -8.82 6.35 8.33
C ARG A 283 -7.32 6.64 8.47
N VAL A 284 -6.59 6.74 7.35
CA VAL A 284 -5.17 7.09 7.37
C VAL A 284 -4.94 8.50 7.91
N ALA A 285 -5.75 9.48 7.49
CA ALA A 285 -5.65 10.86 7.96
C ALA A 285 -5.95 10.98 9.46
N GLU A 286 -6.92 10.24 9.99
CA GLU A 286 -7.28 10.23 11.41
C GLU A 286 -6.17 9.62 12.29
N ASN A 287 -5.48 8.59 11.80
CA ASN A 287 -4.46 7.86 12.57
C ASN A 287 -3.05 8.46 12.46
N SER A 288 -2.83 9.42 11.55
CA SER A 288 -1.50 10.02 11.30
C SER A 288 -1.30 11.32 12.10
N ASN A 289 -0.98 11.24 13.40
CA ASN A 289 -0.80 12.43 14.24
C ASN A 289 0.68 12.84 14.45
N LEU A 290 1.42 13.01 13.34
CA LEU A 290 2.86 13.32 13.37
C LEU A 290 3.18 14.63 14.09
N HIS A 291 2.29 15.63 14.03
CA HIS A 291 2.50 16.93 14.65
C HIS A 291 2.57 16.85 16.19
N ALA A 292 1.74 16.00 16.80
CA ALA A 292 1.78 15.77 18.24
C ALA A 292 3.09 15.09 18.66
N LEU A 293 3.60 14.18 17.83
CA LEU A 293 4.85 13.47 18.05
C LEU A 293 6.05 14.43 17.98
N ASP A 294 6.09 15.30 16.96
CA ASP A 294 7.12 16.34 16.79
C ASP A 294 7.13 17.35 17.96
N ALA A 295 5.94 17.78 18.41
CA ALA A 295 5.83 18.67 19.57
C ALA A 295 6.42 18.01 20.84
N THR A 296 6.07 16.75 21.08
CA THR A 296 6.58 15.97 22.22
C THR A 296 8.11 15.82 22.16
N LEU A 297 8.67 15.54 20.97
CA LEU A 297 10.12 15.46 20.77
C LEU A 297 10.81 16.81 21.05
N SER A 298 10.22 17.91 20.58
CA SER A 298 10.74 19.26 20.84
C SER A 298 10.81 19.56 22.34
N ASP A 299 9.78 19.19 23.10
CA ASP A 299 9.77 19.37 24.56
C ASP A 299 10.89 18.56 25.24
N ILE A 300 11.10 17.30 24.83
CA ILE A 300 12.18 16.44 25.33
C ILE A 300 13.54 17.08 25.04
N GLN A 301 13.76 17.59 23.83
CA GLN A 301 15.01 18.24 23.44
C GLN A 301 15.28 19.52 24.23
N ILE A 302 14.25 20.34 24.50
CA ILE A 302 14.36 21.55 25.32
C ILE A 302 14.79 21.18 26.75
N ILE A 303 14.21 20.12 27.33
CA ILE A 303 14.58 19.65 28.67
C ILE A 303 16.03 19.14 28.67
N HIS A 304 16.41 18.31 27.69
CA HIS A 304 17.77 17.78 27.55
C HIS A 304 18.82 18.89 27.45
N GLN A 305 18.58 19.93 26.64
CA GLN A 305 19.46 21.09 26.51
C GLN A 305 19.60 21.87 27.83
N LYS A 306 18.50 22.07 28.57
CA LYS A 306 18.55 22.70 29.90
C LYS A 306 19.39 21.88 30.88
N THR A 307 19.22 20.55 30.88
CA THR A 307 19.99 19.66 31.76
C THR A 307 21.49 19.69 31.45
N HIS A 308 21.88 19.75 30.18
CA HIS A 308 23.28 19.96 29.78
C HIS A 308 23.82 21.33 30.24
N TYR A 309 23.05 22.40 30.04
CA TYR A 309 23.43 23.74 30.46
C TYR A 309 23.73 23.87 31.96
N TYR A 310 22.93 23.21 32.81
CA TYR A 310 23.17 23.19 34.26
C TYR A 310 24.35 22.32 34.69
N ARG A 311 24.81 21.38 33.86
CA ARG A 311 25.97 20.54 34.16
C ARG A 311 27.29 21.25 33.83
N ASP A 312 27.30 22.01 32.75
CA ASP A 312 28.50 22.66 32.23
C ASP A 312 28.76 24.05 32.89
N LYS A 313 27.90 24.46 33.82
CA LYS A 313 28.02 25.65 34.67
C LYS A 313 28.38 25.29 36.11
#